data_AF-A0A1G4VYY8-F1
#
_entry.id   AF-A0A1G4VYY8-F1
#
_cell.length_a   1.000
_cell.length_b   1.000
_cell.length_c   1.000
_cell.angle_alpha   90.00
_cell.angle_beta   90.00
_cell.angle_gamma   90.00
#
_symmetry.space_group_name_H-M   'P 1'
#
loop_
_entity.id
_entity.type
_entity.pdbx_description
1 polymer ?
#
loop_
_entity_poly.entity_id
_entity_poly.type
_entity_poly.pdbx_seq_one_letter_code
_entity_poly.pdbx_strand_id
1 'polypeptide(L)'
;MEILVLLGYTAILSLVAPFVMPKSDFYGRFVPAGIAAVSGSALWLIFTWLGFHYDEAWIWFVVMLGMPAAIWFATGFLNSRRSSAEAKELEQLRATR
;
A
#
# COMPACT_ATOMS: atom_id res chain seq x y z
N MET A 1 -14.27 16.79 22.48
CA MET A 1 -14.26 15.53 21.70
C MET A 1 -13.67 15.74 20.30
N GLU A 2 -13.92 16.87 19.62
CA GLU A 2 -13.44 17.10 18.24
C GLU A 2 -11.91 17.24 18.11
N ILE A 3 -11.23 17.90 19.06
CA ILE A 3 -9.77 18.15 18.96
C ILE A 3 -8.96 16.86 19.09
N LEU A 4 -9.38 15.92 19.95
CA LEU A 4 -8.71 14.62 20.10
C LEU A 4 -8.87 13.75 18.85
N VAL A 5 -10.03 13.81 18.19
CA VAL A 5 -10.26 13.15 16.90
C VAL A 5 -9.38 13.77 15.82
N LEU A 6 -9.26 15.09 15.79
CA LEU A 6 -8.42 15.82 14.83
C LEU A 6 -6.92 15.55 15.04
N LEU A 7 -6.48 15.45 16.28
CA LEU A 7 -5.09 15.09 16.63
C LEU A 7 -4.81 13.63 16.28
N GLY A 8 -5.73 12.71 16.59
CA GLY A 8 -5.62 11.33 16.14
C GLY A 8 -5.57 11.21 14.62
N TYR A 9 -6.42 11.98 13.92
CA TYR A 9 -6.49 12.02 12.47
C TYR A 9 -5.19 12.52 11.83
N THR A 10 -4.65 13.64 12.29
CA THR A 10 -3.40 14.19 11.77
C THR A 10 -2.18 13.34 12.13
N ALA A 11 -2.16 12.72 13.32
CA ALA A 11 -1.13 11.77 13.72
C ALA A 11 -1.10 10.52 12.83
N ILE A 12 -2.27 9.96 12.49
CA ILE A 12 -2.32 8.76 11.65
C ILE A 12 -1.98 9.10 10.19
N LEU A 13 -2.51 10.22 9.65
CA LEU A 13 -2.19 10.65 8.29
C LEU A 13 -0.69 10.96 8.11
N SER A 14 -0.07 11.60 9.10
CA SER A 14 1.38 11.88 9.07
C SER A 14 2.22 10.61 9.19
N LEU A 15 1.74 9.58 9.91
CA LEU A 15 2.40 8.28 9.97
C LEU A 15 2.30 7.52 8.64
N VAL A 16 1.17 7.65 7.94
CA VAL A 16 0.92 6.97 6.66
C VAL A 16 1.59 7.67 5.48
N ALA A 17 1.68 9.01 5.49
CA ALA A 17 2.31 9.81 4.43
C ALA A 17 3.66 9.29 3.93
N PRO A 18 4.63 8.89 4.77
CA PRO A 18 5.91 8.34 4.30
C PRO A 18 5.80 6.95 3.67
N PHE A 19 4.77 6.16 4.00
CA PHE A 19 4.59 4.80 3.45
C PHE A 19 4.03 4.79 2.02
N VAL A 20 3.36 5.87 1.60
CA VAL A 20 2.76 5.98 0.26
C VAL A 20 3.73 6.51 -0.80
N MET A 21 4.92 6.96 -0.39
CA MET A 21 5.95 7.50 -1.28
C MET A 21 7.17 6.56 -1.46
N PRO A 22 7.01 5.31 -1.88
CA PRO A 22 8.15 4.56 -2.39
C PRO A 22 8.55 5.13 -3.75
N LYS A 23 9.70 5.82 -3.81
CA LYS A 23 10.38 6.12 -5.07
C LYS A 23 10.75 4.81 -5.74
N SER A 24 10.35 4.62 -6.98
CA SER A 24 10.72 3.45 -7.75
C SER A 24 10.87 3.79 -9.21
N ASP A 25 12.03 3.43 -9.75
CA ASP A 25 12.30 3.42 -11.19
C ASP A 25 11.61 2.23 -11.89
N PHE A 26 11.05 1.29 -11.12
CA PHE A 26 10.54 0.01 -11.58
C PHE A 26 9.02 -0.11 -11.58
N TYR A 27 8.25 0.93 -11.26
CA TYR A 27 6.79 0.89 -11.42
C TYR A 27 6.21 2.27 -11.68
N GLY A 28 5.16 2.31 -12.51
CA GLY A 28 4.52 3.56 -12.89
C GLY A 28 3.89 4.28 -11.70
N ARG A 29 3.83 5.61 -11.76
CA ARG A 29 3.26 6.49 -10.72
C ARG A 29 1.85 6.10 -10.26
N PHE A 30 1.07 5.44 -11.12
CA PHE A 30 -0.30 5.03 -10.82
C PHE A 30 -0.41 3.67 -10.10
N VAL A 31 0.66 2.88 -10.02
CA VAL A 31 0.64 1.55 -9.40
C VAL A 31 0.27 1.63 -7.90
N PRO A 32 0.90 2.50 -7.08
CA PRO A 32 0.51 2.65 -5.67
C PRO A 32 -0.95 3.09 -5.51
N ALA A 33 -1.44 3.99 -6.36
CA ALA A 33 -2.82 4.46 -6.33
C ALA A 33 -3.82 3.35 -6.66
N GLY A 34 -3.50 2.51 -7.66
CA GLY A 34 -4.30 1.34 -7.99
C GLY A 34 -4.35 0.31 -6.86
N ILE A 35 -3.20 0.03 -6.23
CA ILE A 35 -3.11 -0.88 -5.08
C ILE A 35 -3.93 -0.33 -3.91
N ALA A 36 -3.83 0.97 -3.63
CA ALA A 36 -4.62 1.63 -2.60
C ALA A 36 -6.12 1.47 -2.88
N ALA A 37 -6.58 1.78 -4.09
CA ALA A 37 -7.99 1.68 -4.46
C ALA A 37 -8.53 0.25 -4.34
N VAL A 38 -7.78 -0.75 -4.82
CA VAL A 38 -8.18 -2.16 -4.76
C VAL A 38 -8.18 -2.67 -3.33
N SER A 39 -7.12 -2.42 -2.55
CA SER A 39 -7.02 -2.87 -1.16
C SER A 39 -8.06 -2.21 -0.26
N GLY A 40 -8.27 -0.89 -0.40
CA GLY A 40 -9.31 -0.16 0.33
C GLY A 40 -10.70 -0.68 0.01
N SER A 41 -11.01 -0.86 -1.29
CA SER A 41 -12.30 -1.42 -1.73
C SER A 41 -12.51 -2.84 -1.21
N ALA A 42 -11.49 -3.70 -1.30
CA ALA A 42 -11.57 -5.09 -0.85
C ALA A 42 -11.76 -5.18 0.67
N LEU A 43 -10.99 -4.44 1.46
CA LEU A 43 -11.12 -4.40 2.92
C LEU A 43 -12.51 -3.92 3.32
N TRP A 44 -13.00 -2.84 2.70
CA TRP A 44 -14.33 -2.33 2.96
C TRP A 44 -15.39 -3.39 2.66
N LEU A 45 -15.36 -4.00 1.48
CA LEU A 45 -16.35 -4.98 1.04
C LEU A 45 -16.36 -6.22 1.95
N ILE A 46 -15.19 -6.67 2.40
CA ILE A 46 -15.05 -7.76 3.39
C ILE A 46 -15.71 -7.37 4.72
N PHE A 47 -15.46 -6.16 5.24
CA PHE A 47 -16.06 -5.70 6.49
C PHE A 47 -17.57 -5.50 6.37
N THR A 48 -18.07 -5.00 5.25
CA THR A 48 -19.50 -4.86 5.00
C THR A 48 -20.19 -6.23 4.97
N TRP A 49 -19.55 -7.22 4.35
CA TRP A 49 -20.06 -8.60 4.32
C TRP A 49 -20.02 -9.29 5.69
N LEU A 50 -19.04 -8.93 6.53
CA LEU A 50 -18.97 -9.35 7.93
C LEU A 50 -20.07 -8.69 8.81
N GLY A 51 -20.86 -7.77 8.26
CA GLY A 51 -21.97 -7.12 8.95
C GLY A 51 -21.57 -5.91 9.79
N PHE A 52 -20.34 -5.39 9.63
CA PHE A 52 -19.95 -4.15 10.29
C PHE A 52 -20.66 -2.94 9.67
N HIS A 53 -21.06 -1.99 10.53
CA HIS A 53 -21.65 -0.73 10.09
C HIS A 53 -20.60 0.21 9.49
N TYR A 54 -21.00 0.97 8.47
CA TYR A 54 -20.14 1.95 7.80
C TYR A 54 -19.57 3.03 8.72
N ASP A 55 -20.28 3.36 9.81
CA ASP A 55 -19.88 4.38 10.78
C ASP A 55 -19.02 3.84 11.94
N GLU A 56 -18.69 2.54 11.92
CA GLU A 56 -17.77 1.98 12.90
C GLU A 56 -16.35 2.51 12.69
N ALA A 57 -15.81 3.15 13.72
CA ALA A 57 -14.43 3.63 13.73
C ALA A 57 -13.42 2.52 13.40
N TRP A 58 -13.74 1.25 13.71
CA TRP A 58 -12.86 0.11 13.43
C TRP A 58 -12.64 -0.14 11.94
N ILE A 59 -13.67 -0.01 11.09
CA ILE A 59 -13.49 -0.16 9.64
C ILE A 59 -12.50 0.89 9.14
N TRP A 60 -12.65 2.13 9.61
CA TRP A 60 -11.76 3.23 9.28
C TRP A 60 -10.31 2.93 9.67
N PHE A 61 -10.06 2.45 10.89
CA PHE A 61 -8.71 2.09 11.33
C PHE A 61 -8.10 0.98 10.48
N VAL A 62 -8.85 -0.09 10.20
CA VAL A 62 -8.31 -1.23 9.45
C VAL A 62 -8.07 -0.87 7.99
N VAL A 63 -8.98 -0.14 7.34
CA VAL A 63 -8.79 0.32 5.96
C VAL A 63 -7.60 1.28 5.88
N MET A 64 -7.50 2.21 6.82
CA MET A 64 -6.44 3.21 6.85
C MET A 64 -5.05 2.63 7.11
N LEU A 65 -4.93 1.53 7.87
CA LEU A 65 -3.67 0.81 8.05
C LEU A 65 -3.42 -0.22 6.93
N GLY A 66 -4.49 -0.86 6.46
CA GLY A 66 -4.42 -1.93 5.47
C GLY A 66 -4.00 -1.43 4.09
N MET A 67 -4.46 -0.24 3.67
CA MET A 67 -4.05 0.36 2.40
C MET A 67 -2.52 0.65 2.33
N PRO A 68 -1.89 1.39 3.26
CA PRO A 68 -0.44 1.61 3.22
C PRO A 68 0.37 0.34 3.46
N ALA A 69 -0.10 -0.59 4.30
CA ALA A 69 0.53 -1.89 4.44
C ALA A 69 0.52 -2.67 3.11
N ALA A 70 -0.60 -2.66 2.40
CA ALA A 70 -0.73 -3.29 1.08
C ALA A 70 0.18 -2.62 0.05
N ILE A 71 0.28 -1.29 0.04
CA ILE A 71 1.19 -0.56 -0.85
C ILE A 71 2.64 -0.94 -0.57
N TRP A 72 3.08 -0.93 0.70
CA TRP A 72 4.43 -1.32 1.08
C TRP A 72 4.76 -2.74 0.64
N PHE A 73 3.87 -3.68 0.94
CA PHE A 73 4.09 -5.09 0.61
C PHE A 73 4.09 -5.34 -0.90
N ALA A 74 3.12 -4.77 -1.63
CA ALA A 74 2.99 -4.96 -3.06
C ALA A 74 4.14 -4.29 -3.84
N THR A 75 4.52 -3.06 -3.47
CA THR A 75 5.63 -2.36 -4.12
C THR A 75 6.98 -3.01 -3.79
N GLY A 76 7.20 -3.44 -2.55
CA GLY A 76 8.38 -4.21 -2.16
C GLY A 76 8.51 -5.54 -2.91
N PHE A 77 7.41 -6.28 -3.03
CA PHE A 77 7.36 -7.53 -3.80
C PHE A 77 7.66 -7.29 -5.29
N LEU A 78 7.06 -6.25 -5.88
CA LEU A 78 7.27 -5.91 -7.28
C LEU A 78 8.73 -5.51 -7.56
N ASN A 79 9.33 -4.71 -6.66
CA ASN A 79 10.73 -4.31 -6.77
C ASN A 79 11.68 -5.52 -6.72
N SER A 80 11.48 -6.41 -5.74
CA SER A 80 12.31 -7.62 -5.58
C SER A 80 12.23 -8.55 -6.79
N ARG A 81 11.02 -8.74 -7.34
CA ARG A 81 10.80 -9.52 -8.57
C ARG A 81 11.55 -8.89 -9.75
N ARG A 82 11.44 -7.57 -9.94
CA ARG A 82 12.06 -6.89 -11.09
C ARG A 82 13.58 -6.88 -11.01
N SER A 83 14.16 -6.60 -9.84
CA SER A 83 15.59 -6.67 -9.60
C SER A 83 16.17 -8.07 -9.87
N SER A 84 15.45 -9.13 -9.48
CA SER A 84 15.89 -10.52 -9.75
C SER A 84 15.85 -10.90 -11.23
N ALA A 85 14.95 -10.28 -12.01
CA ALA A 85 14.86 -10.50 -13.46
C ALA A 85 16.03 -9.82 -14.18
N GLU A 86 16.34 -8.56 -13.80
CA GLU A 86 17.48 -7.83 -14.36
C GLU A 86 18.82 -8.50 -14.01
N ALA A 87 18.98 -9.02 -12.79
CA ALA A 87 20.18 -9.75 -12.41
C ALA A 87 20.43 -10.98 -13.30
N LYS A 88 19.36 -11.74 -13.63
CA LYS A 88 19.45 -12.89 -14.53
C LYS A 88 19.78 -12.49 -15.96
N GLU A 89 19.19 -11.41 -16.45
CA GLU A 89 19.49 -10.87 -17.78
C GLU A 89 20.96 -10.44 -17.88
N LEU A 90 21.49 -9.77 -16.85
CA LEU A 90 22.90 -9.39 -16.78
C LEU A 90 23.84 -10.60 -16.73
N GLU A 91 23.49 -11.67 -16.02
CA GLU A 91 24.27 -12.91 -16.00
C GLU A 91 24.29 -13.59 -17.37
N GLN A 92 23.16 -13.63 -18.07
CA GLN A 92 23.09 -14.17 -19.43
C GLN A 92 23.94 -13.36 -20.42
N LEU A 93 23.89 -12.03 -20.33
CA LEU A 93 24.71 -11.14 -21.17
C LEU A 93 26.21 -11.29 -20.87
N ARG A 94 26.58 -11.50 -19.60
CA ARG A 94 27.96 -11.77 -19.19
C ARG A 94 28.46 -13.15 -19.66
N ALA A 95 27.60 -14.16 -19.65
CA ALA A 95 27.94 -15.51 -20.12
C ALA A 95 28.03 -15.63 -21.64
N THR A 96 27.39 -14.70 -22.38
CA THR A 96 27.40 -14.66 -23.85
C THR A 96 28.60 -13.88 -24.42
N ARG A 97 29.33 -13.13 -23.57
CA ARG A 97 30.50 -12.32 -23.95
C ARG A 97 31.81 -13.05 -23.67
#